data_AF-A0A8H3DPU8-F1
#
_entry.id   AF-A0A8H3DPU8-F1
#
_cell.length_a   1.000
_cell.length_b   1.000
_cell.length_c   1.000
_cell.angle_alpha   90.00
_cell.angle_beta   90.00
_cell.angle_gamma   90.00
#
_symmetry.space_group_name_H-M   'P 1'
#
loop_
_entity.id
_entity.type
_entity.pdbx_description
1 polymer ?
#
loop_
_entity_poly.entity_id
_entity_poly.type
_entity_poly.pdbx_seq_one_letter_code
_entity_poly.pdbx_strand_id
1 'polypeptide(L)'
;MAPLPPSGPYQVKQPNEDLLSLLENFVGSPVNILKPTGNPGEQEWHLQNEGESVTLKNLKHNLYAGVEEEPQRGVPIVGVPRPFQWKLKEAEPFKFFLYIDSPEGPLYLDYSPLMIYPPRSALNNQPGKPWILQFLE
;
A
#
# COMPACT_ATOMS: atom_id res chain seq x y z
N MET A 1 8.04 15.67 14.24
CA MET A 1 7.65 14.93 13.03
C MET A 1 8.81 14.05 12.66
N ALA A 2 8.64 12.73 12.55
CA ALA A 2 9.68 11.90 11.97
C ALA A 2 9.89 12.30 10.49
N PRO A 3 11.12 12.21 9.98
CA PRO A 3 11.37 12.38 8.56
C PRO A 3 10.62 11.29 7.78
N LEU A 4 10.03 11.67 6.65
CA LEU A 4 9.46 10.69 5.73
C LEU A 4 10.53 9.68 5.28
N PRO A 5 10.16 8.43 4.99
CA PRO A 5 11.09 7.43 4.46
C PRO A 5 11.81 7.94 3.19
N PRO A 6 13.11 7.69 3.01
CA PRO A 6 13.80 8.02 1.77
C PRO A 6 13.21 7.26 0.58
N SER A 7 13.34 7.81 -0.62
CA SER A 7 12.89 7.11 -1.83
C SER A 7 13.77 5.90 -2.13
N GLY A 8 13.19 4.81 -2.62
CA GLY A 8 13.90 3.60 -2.99
C GLY A 8 13.03 2.34 -2.92
N PRO A 9 13.63 1.15 -3.02
CA PRO A 9 12.89 -0.11 -2.95
C PRO A 9 12.56 -0.48 -1.49
N TYR A 10 11.30 -0.89 -1.27
CA TYR A 10 10.78 -1.30 0.02
C TYR A 10 9.95 -2.57 -0.07
N GLN A 11 9.89 -3.30 1.03
CA GLN A 11 8.75 -4.14 1.35
C GLN A 11 7.80 -3.37 2.28
N VAL A 12 6.51 -3.43 1.98
CA VAL A 12 5.44 -2.81 2.77
C VAL A 12 4.78 -3.92 3.59
N LYS A 13 5.14 -4.01 4.87
CA LYS A 13 4.91 -5.21 5.71
C LYS A 13 3.88 -4.97 6.79
N GLN A 14 3.04 -5.97 7.03
CA GLN A 14 2.24 -6.09 8.23
C GLN A 14 3.06 -6.69 9.38
N PRO A 15 2.68 -6.47 10.66
CA PRO A 15 3.38 -7.06 11.80
C PRO A 15 3.42 -8.59 11.84
N ASN A 16 2.55 -9.26 11.08
CA ASN A 16 2.50 -10.72 10.95
C ASN A 16 3.34 -11.23 9.76
N GLU A 17 4.23 -10.40 9.22
CA GLU A 17 5.09 -10.68 8.06
C GLU A 17 4.36 -10.79 6.72
N ASP A 18 3.07 -10.48 6.64
CA ASP A 18 2.39 -10.37 5.35
C ASP A 18 2.81 -9.09 4.61
N LEU A 19 2.92 -9.17 3.30
CA LEU A 19 3.47 -8.16 2.42
C LEU A 19 2.39 -7.65 1.47
N LEU A 20 2.39 -6.34 1.22
CA LEU A 20 1.66 -5.77 0.10
C LEU A 20 2.20 -6.36 -1.21
N SER A 21 1.33 -6.94 -2.02
CA SER A 21 1.73 -7.80 -3.14
C SER A 21 0.90 -7.48 -4.38
N LEU A 22 1.53 -7.40 -5.54
CA LEU A 22 0.86 -7.34 -6.83
C LEU A 22 1.30 -8.55 -7.65
N LEU A 23 0.35 -9.45 -7.93
CA LEU A 23 0.65 -10.75 -8.56
C LEU A 23 0.43 -10.74 -10.07
N GLU A 24 -0.44 -9.86 -10.56
CA GLU A 24 -0.91 -9.85 -11.93
C GLU A 24 -0.50 -8.55 -12.63
N ASN A 25 -0.24 -8.63 -13.94
CA ASN A 25 0.25 -7.51 -14.74
C ASN A 25 -0.83 -6.88 -15.62
N PHE A 26 -1.89 -6.34 -15.01
CA PHE A 26 -2.89 -5.56 -15.74
C PHE A 26 -3.47 -4.45 -14.85
N VAL A 27 -3.94 -3.37 -15.48
CA VAL A 27 -4.59 -2.26 -14.77
C VAL A 27 -5.90 -2.75 -14.14
N GLY A 28 -6.10 -2.46 -12.86
CA GLY A 28 -7.22 -2.98 -12.06
C GLY A 28 -6.94 -4.33 -11.39
N SER A 29 -5.74 -4.91 -11.57
CA SER A 29 -5.34 -6.12 -10.86
C SER A 29 -5.31 -5.89 -9.34
N PRO A 30 -5.80 -6.85 -8.53
CA PRO A 30 -5.91 -6.66 -7.10
C PRO A 30 -4.54 -6.55 -6.45
N VAL A 31 -4.37 -5.56 -5.58
CA VAL A 31 -3.28 -5.53 -4.61
C VAL A 31 -3.70 -6.42 -3.43
N ASN A 32 -2.83 -7.37 -3.10
CA ASN A 32 -3.07 -8.38 -2.08
C ASN A 32 -2.19 -8.15 -0.87
N ILE A 33 -2.52 -8.80 0.24
CA ILE A 33 -1.69 -8.83 1.44
C ILE A 33 -1.41 -10.30 1.75
N LEU A 34 -0.18 -10.74 1.50
CA LEU A 34 0.17 -12.16 1.43
C LEU A 34 1.47 -12.46 2.16
N LYS A 35 1.63 -13.72 2.56
CA LYS A 35 2.95 -14.23 2.96
C LYS A 35 3.97 -14.01 1.83
N PRO A 36 5.28 -13.98 2.16
CA PRO A 36 6.32 -13.95 1.14
C PRO A 36 6.11 -15.03 0.08
N THR A 37 5.98 -14.64 -1.19
CA THR A 37 5.75 -15.55 -2.32
C THR A 37 7.05 -16.14 -2.86
N GLY A 38 8.18 -15.48 -2.59
CA GLY A 38 9.49 -15.85 -3.13
C GLY A 38 9.68 -15.46 -4.61
N ASN A 39 8.70 -14.81 -5.22
CA ASN A 39 8.76 -14.33 -6.59
C ASN A 39 9.36 -12.90 -6.62
N PRO A 40 10.52 -12.69 -7.24
CA PRO A 40 11.16 -11.38 -7.25
C PRO A 40 10.30 -10.29 -7.89
N GLY A 41 10.18 -9.15 -7.20
CA GLY A 41 9.52 -7.92 -7.64
C GLY A 41 8.01 -7.88 -7.42
N GLU A 42 7.34 -8.98 -7.06
CA GLU A 42 5.89 -9.00 -6.80
C GLU A 42 5.52 -8.29 -5.49
N GLN A 43 6.44 -8.29 -4.53
CA GLN A 43 6.20 -7.80 -3.17
C GLN A 43 7.12 -6.64 -2.79
N GLU A 44 8.00 -6.25 -3.71
CA GLU A 44 8.85 -5.10 -3.62
C GLU A 44 8.24 -3.92 -4.37
N TRP A 45 8.28 -2.76 -3.73
CA TRP A 45 7.68 -1.52 -4.22
C TRP A 45 8.74 -0.42 -4.19
N HIS A 46 8.91 0.30 -5.28
CA HIS A 46 9.60 1.58 -5.25
C HIS A 46 8.71 2.61 -4.56
N LEU A 47 9.10 3.00 -3.34
CA LEU A 47 8.53 4.12 -2.64
C LEU A 47 9.20 5.40 -3.17
N GLN A 48 8.41 6.30 -3.72
CA GLN A 48 8.87 7.63 -4.09
C GLN A 48 8.31 8.64 -3.08
N ASN A 49 9.20 9.36 -2.39
CA ASN A 49 8.85 10.41 -1.45
C ASN A 49 8.64 11.74 -2.20
N GLU A 50 7.48 12.36 -1.98
CA GLU A 50 7.02 13.60 -2.60
C GLU A 50 6.84 14.74 -1.57
N GLY A 51 7.54 14.66 -0.43
CA GLY A 51 7.57 15.69 0.62
C GLY A 51 6.43 15.59 1.65
N GLU A 52 5.18 15.44 1.21
CA GLU A 52 4.01 15.26 2.10
C GLU A 52 3.26 13.94 1.86
N SER A 53 3.61 13.25 0.78
CA SER A 53 3.01 11.97 0.39
C SER A 53 4.08 11.06 -0.20
N VAL A 54 3.71 9.82 -0.43
CA VAL A 54 4.52 8.87 -1.18
C VAL A 54 3.70 8.23 -2.28
N THR A 55 4.38 7.69 -3.28
CA THR A 55 3.78 6.75 -4.24
C THR A 55 4.44 5.39 -4.07
N LEU A 56 3.71 4.31 -4.35
CA LEU A 56 4.21 2.94 -4.28
C LEU A 56 4.09 2.31 -5.66
N LYS A 57 5.21 2.15 -6.37
CA LYS A 57 5.26 1.51 -7.68
C LYS A 57 5.79 0.09 -7.55
N ASN A 58 5.02 -0.92 -7.95
CA ASN A 58 5.46 -2.31 -7.92
C ASN A 58 6.68 -2.51 -8.83
N LEU A 59 7.73 -3.16 -8.34
CA LEU A 59 8.99 -3.30 -9.08
C LEU A 59 8.87 -4.24 -10.29
N LYS A 60 8.03 -5.28 -10.23
CA LYS A 60 7.85 -6.23 -11.34
C LYS A 60 6.91 -5.70 -12.42
N HIS A 61 5.76 -5.17 -12.02
CA HIS A 61 4.66 -4.85 -12.93
C HIS A 61 4.61 -3.38 -13.36
N ASN A 62 5.42 -2.51 -12.76
CA ASN A 62 5.45 -1.07 -13.06
C ASN A 62 4.11 -0.33 -12.86
N LEU A 63 3.18 -0.90 -12.11
CA LEU A 63 1.92 -0.29 -11.72
C LEU A 63 2.01 0.28 -10.29
N TYR A 64 1.22 1.29 -9.99
CA TYR A 64 1.15 1.88 -8.66
C TYR A 64 0.04 1.25 -7.83
N ALA A 65 0.22 1.12 -6.52
CA ALA A 65 -0.88 0.78 -5.63
C ALA A 65 -1.79 2.01 -5.46
N GLY A 66 -3.06 1.90 -5.85
CA GLY A 66 -4.01 3.01 -5.78
C GLY A 66 -5.46 2.54 -5.92
N VAL A 67 -6.37 3.47 -6.20
CA VAL A 67 -7.77 3.18 -6.51
C VAL A 67 -8.14 3.77 -7.87
N GLU A 68 -9.07 3.12 -8.59
CA GLU A 68 -9.60 3.61 -9.88
C GLU A 68 -10.90 4.40 -9.70
N GLU A 69 -11.65 4.09 -8.64
CA GLU A 69 -12.95 4.69 -8.34
C GLU A 69 -12.81 5.85 -7.34
N GLU A 70 -13.92 6.57 -7.12
CA GLU A 70 -13.99 7.59 -6.09
C GLU A 70 -13.66 6.98 -4.71
N PRO A 71 -12.73 7.57 -3.94
CA PRO A 71 -12.36 7.07 -2.62
C PRO A 71 -13.53 6.94 -1.64
N GLN A 72 -13.91 5.70 -1.35
CA GLN A 72 -14.89 5.36 -0.31
C GLN A 72 -14.46 4.08 0.42
N ARG A 73 -15.03 3.86 1.60
CA ARG A 73 -14.77 2.63 2.38
C ARG A 73 -15.11 1.39 1.55
N GLY A 74 -14.21 0.41 1.55
CA GLY A 74 -14.35 -0.86 0.87
C GLY A 74 -13.87 -0.86 -0.57
N VAL A 75 -13.53 0.29 -1.16
CA VAL A 75 -12.94 0.33 -2.50
C VAL A 75 -11.62 -0.43 -2.52
N PRO A 76 -11.45 -1.40 -3.44
CA PRO A 76 -10.25 -2.21 -3.50
C PRO A 76 -9.04 -1.38 -3.88
N ILE A 77 -7.88 -1.73 -3.33
CA ILE A 77 -6.61 -1.22 -3.84
C ILE A 77 -6.19 -2.11 -5.01
N VAL A 78 -5.85 -1.48 -6.11
CA VAL A 78 -5.53 -2.13 -7.37
C VAL A 78 -4.26 -1.53 -7.97
N GLY A 79 -3.70 -2.24 -8.95
CA GLY A 79 -2.64 -1.72 -9.80
C GLY A 79 -3.18 -0.65 -10.75
N VAL A 80 -2.73 0.60 -10.60
CA VAL A 80 -3.11 1.73 -11.46
C VAL A 80 -1.92 2.23 -12.31
N PRO A 81 -2.15 2.77 -13.52
CA PRO A 81 -1.06 3.13 -14.44
C PRO A 81 -0.40 4.47 -14.12
N ARG A 82 -1.00 5.29 -13.24
CA ARG A 82 -0.50 6.61 -12.86
C ARG A 82 -0.10 6.64 -11.38
N PRO A 83 0.88 7.47 -10.99
CA PRO A 83 1.24 7.64 -9.59
C PRO A 83 0.03 7.96 -8.73
N PHE A 84 -0.15 7.20 -7.64
CA PHE A 84 -1.19 7.41 -6.66
C PHE A 84 -0.56 7.85 -5.34
N GLN A 85 -0.99 9.01 -4.83
CA GLN A 85 -0.39 9.62 -3.66
C GLN A 85 -1.04 9.11 -2.37
N TRP A 86 -0.23 8.52 -1.51
CA TRP A 86 -0.57 8.12 -0.15
C TRP A 86 0.03 9.09 0.85
N LYS A 87 -0.78 9.63 1.74
CA LYS A 87 -0.27 10.33 2.93
C LYS A 87 0.24 9.31 3.94
N LEU A 88 1.27 9.69 4.70
CA LEU A 88 1.80 8.89 5.81
C LEU A 88 1.46 9.54 7.14
N LYS A 89 0.95 8.73 8.05
CA LYS A 89 0.81 9.08 9.47
C LYS A 89 1.62 8.09 10.29
N GLU A 90 2.66 8.57 10.94
CA GLU A 90 3.44 7.76 11.87
C GLU A 90 2.56 7.37 13.07
N ALA A 91 2.50 6.07 13.35
CA ALA A 91 1.74 5.49 14.46
C ALA A 91 2.65 5.16 15.64
N GLU A 92 3.82 4.59 15.33
CA GLU A 92 4.92 4.25 16.22
C GLU A 92 6.23 4.53 15.46
N PRO A 93 7.39 4.63 16.14
CA PRO A 93 8.67 4.82 15.45
C PRO A 93 8.85 3.82 14.29
N PHE A 94 8.99 4.36 13.08
CA PHE A 94 9.15 3.60 11.82
C PHE A 94 7.96 2.71 11.41
N LYS A 95 6.77 2.93 11.97
CA LYS A 95 5.52 2.27 11.54
C LYS A 95 4.48 3.30 11.15
N PHE A 96 3.87 3.12 9.98
CA PHE A 96 3.06 4.14 9.34
C PHE A 96 1.69 3.62 8.95
N PHE A 97 0.67 4.45 9.10
CA PHE A 97 -0.57 4.29 8.36
C PHE A 97 -0.43 5.00 7.00
N LEU A 98 -0.77 4.29 5.92
CA LEU A 98 -0.90 4.87 4.60
C LEU A 98 -2.38 5.21 4.38
N TYR A 99 -2.67 6.46 4.03
CA TYR A 99 -4.05 6.93 3.94
C TYR A 99 -4.23 8.00 2.88
N ILE A 100 -5.49 8.30 2.56
CA ILE A 100 -5.92 9.45 1.77
C ILE A 100 -7.02 10.20 2.52
N ASP A 101 -7.18 11.49 2.24
CA ASP A 101 -8.30 12.25 2.79
C ASP A 101 -9.58 11.98 1.98
N SER A 102 -10.71 11.89 2.66
CA SER A 102 -12.04 11.89 2.06
C SER A 102 -12.96 12.84 2.83
N PRO A 103 -14.11 13.26 2.27
CA PRO A 103 -15.07 14.13 2.96
C PRO A 103 -15.56 13.59 4.31
N GLU A 104 -15.61 12.26 4.47
CA GLU A 104 -16.04 11.59 5.71
C GLU A 104 -14.90 11.35 6.71
N GLY A 105 -13.67 11.69 6.34
CA GLY A 105 -12.45 11.47 7.12
C GLY A 105 -11.39 10.66 6.36
N PRO A 106 -10.25 10.36 6.99
CA PRO A 106 -9.17 9.62 6.34
C PRO A 106 -9.57 8.16 6.04
N LEU A 107 -9.20 7.70 4.84
CA LEU A 107 -9.34 6.31 4.40
C LEU A 107 -7.97 5.65 4.31
N TYR A 108 -7.82 4.53 5.00
CA TYR A 108 -6.55 3.83 5.22
C TYR A 108 -6.41 2.63 4.30
N LEU A 109 -5.21 2.42 3.77
CA LEU A 109 -4.81 1.19 3.09
C LEU A 109 -4.68 0.08 4.14
N ASP A 110 -5.55 -0.93 4.06
CA ASP A 110 -5.49 -2.11 4.93
C ASP A 110 -6.15 -3.33 4.27
N TYR A 111 -6.29 -4.44 4.98
CA TYR A 111 -7.07 -5.59 4.55
C TYR A 111 -8.48 -5.20 4.12
N SER A 112 -8.94 -5.82 3.04
CA SER A 112 -10.34 -5.75 2.66
C SER A 112 -11.21 -6.39 3.74
N PRO A 113 -12.33 -5.77 4.14
CA PRO A 113 -13.29 -6.41 5.04
C PRO A 113 -14.02 -7.59 4.37
N LEU A 114 -13.89 -7.74 3.06
CA LEU A 114 -14.44 -8.87 2.33
C LEU A 114 -13.49 -10.07 2.47
N MET A 115 -14.02 -11.20 2.96
CA MET A 115 -13.28 -12.47 3.11
C MET A 115 -13.05 -13.16 1.75
N ILE A 116 -12.35 -12.49 0.84
CA ILE A 116 -12.01 -12.99 -0.50
C ILE A 116 -10.58 -13.55 -0.48
N TYR A 117 -10.36 -14.66 -1.19
CA TYR A 117 -9.03 -15.25 -1.38
C TYR A 117 -8.51 -14.99 -2.81
N PRO A 118 -7.22 -14.63 -3.00
CA PRO A 118 -6.26 -14.25 -1.96
C PRO A 118 -6.71 -13.01 -1.16
N PRO A 119 -6.26 -12.83 0.12
CA PRO A 119 -6.60 -11.66 0.91
C PRO A 119 -6.21 -10.36 0.19
N ARG A 120 -7.20 -9.52 -0.08
CA ARG A 120 -7.02 -8.26 -0.82
C ARG A 120 -6.85 -7.09 0.13
N SER A 121 -6.26 -5.99 -0.36
CA SER A 121 -6.32 -4.70 0.33
C SER A 121 -7.49 -3.84 -0.17
N ALA A 122 -7.96 -2.94 0.68
CA ALA A 122 -9.01 -1.96 0.39
C ALA A 122 -8.83 -0.70 1.24
N LEU A 123 -9.59 0.35 0.90
CA LEU A 123 -9.75 1.54 1.72
C LEU A 123 -10.65 1.26 2.94
N ASN A 124 -10.21 1.65 4.12
CA ASN A 124 -10.95 1.47 5.37
C ASN A 124 -11.07 2.80 6.14
N ASN A 125 -12.19 3.04 6.81
CA ASN A 125 -12.43 4.26 7.61
C ASN A 125 -11.80 4.20 9.02
N GLN A 126 -11.28 3.03 9.40
CA GLN A 126 -10.47 2.84 10.59
C GLN A 126 -9.18 2.15 10.19
N PRO A 127 -8.01 2.59 10.70
CA PRO A 127 -6.78 1.88 10.48
C PRO A 127 -6.77 0.59 11.30
N GLY A 128 -6.29 -0.51 10.74
CA GLY A 128 -5.92 -1.70 11.50
C GLY A 128 -4.50 -1.56 12.04
N LYS A 129 -3.60 -2.46 11.62
CA LYS A 129 -2.21 -2.45 12.08
C LYS A 129 -1.35 -1.54 11.20
N PRO A 130 -0.43 -0.74 11.79
CA PRO A 130 0.45 0.12 11.01
C PRO A 130 1.44 -0.70 10.20
N TRP A 131 1.75 -0.23 9.00
CA TRP A 131 2.70 -0.82 8.08
C TRP A 131 4.14 -0.55 8.51
N ILE A 132 4.99 -1.56 8.43
CA ILE A 132 6.43 -1.44 8.54
C ILE A 132 6.98 -1.25 7.11
N LEU A 133 7.63 -0.12 6.88
CA LEU A 133 8.30 0.16 5.60
C LEU A 133 9.75 -0.30 5.71
N GLN A 134 10.03 -1.51 5.24
CA GLN A 134 11.37 -2.10 5.28
C GLN A 134 12.13 -1.74 4.00
N PHE A 135 13.15 -0.88 4.11
CA PHE A 135 14.03 -0.53 3.00
C PHE A 135 14.85 -1.75 2.56
N LEU A 136 15.06 -1.89 1.25
CA LEU A 136 15.88 -2.93 0.65
C LEU A 136 17.17 -2.28 0.12
N GLU A 137 18.32 -2.79 0.54
CA GLU A 137 19.63 -2.33 0.06
C GLU A 137 19.99 -2.93 -1.30
#